data_AF-A0A9D0YZQ4-F1
#
_entry.id   AF-A0A9D0YZQ4-F1
#
_cell.length_a   1.000
_cell.length_b   1.000
_cell.length_c   1.000
_cell.angle_alpha   90.00
_cell.angle_beta   90.00
_cell.angle_gamma   90.00
#
_symmetry.space_group_name_H-M   'P 1'
#
loop_
_entity.id
_entity.type
_entity.pdbx_description
1 polymer ?
#
loop_
_entity_poly.entity_id
_entity_poly.type
_entity_poly.pdbx_seq_one_letter_code
_entity_poly.pdbx_strand_id
1 'polypeptide(L)'
;MKYVKLIYGTASGLDRNFHYKLDEVNVAAKWNPKATDWDEQGGFNFSNEENILRWLARGDTLYDVIIPEGEEVLDVRNSKTPHGIFRAGKIIVTNPRKMTDELAMELYKKSAMPELTYYKTMAAMAMKGFKETCLQLIRDRVTKENVDLVISEYEDFNRPGHSEGMNEEVYYGILDVLKEIQSDLLISIPIDKEPYEKDLTDDAVINLTGQSGSGKSTYARKYNPEEYVVVDTDDIFNEDRFHHATGINHELGQMFREKYETMPTLGNDFDLIYQDILDYCKRYDKPIVIDCAQFHCVKEPSILKGKMVIMRTSIDNCYQRCLNRYQKEHPNCSQEELNDYANHKKSIYKWYKGSNRFLEKIDQMNKVKSK
;
A
#
# COMPACT_ATOMS: atom_id res chain seq x y z
N MET A 1 16.65 30.02 -7.28
CA MET A 1 15.48 29.37 -6.65
C MET A 1 14.26 29.63 -7.51
N LYS A 2 13.50 28.58 -7.86
CA LYS A 2 12.26 28.72 -8.63
C LYS A 2 11.08 28.86 -7.69
N TYR A 3 10.29 29.91 -7.85
CA TYR A 3 9.08 30.13 -7.06
C TYR A 3 7.86 29.53 -7.73
N VAL A 4 6.98 28.95 -6.92
CA VAL A 4 5.76 28.28 -7.35
C VAL A 4 4.62 28.57 -6.39
N LYS A 5 3.39 28.44 -6.88
CA LYS A 5 2.18 28.67 -6.08
C LYS A 5 1.05 27.72 -6.48
N LEU A 6 0.33 27.25 -5.48
CA LEU A 6 -0.90 26.48 -5.67
C LEU A 6 -2.13 27.41 -5.59
N ILE A 7 -3.02 27.25 -6.56
CA ILE A 7 -4.25 28.04 -6.75
C ILE A 7 -5.37 27.06 -7.15
N TYR A 8 -6.64 27.41 -6.89
CA TYR A 8 -7.79 26.61 -7.32
C TYR A 8 -8.31 27.12 -8.66
N GLY A 9 -7.88 26.49 -9.75
CA GLY A 9 -7.95 27.13 -11.06
C GLY A 9 -7.28 28.50 -10.97
N THR A 10 -8.04 29.59 -11.17
CA THR A 10 -7.56 30.97 -10.96
C THR A 10 -7.97 31.58 -9.63
N ALA A 11 -8.82 30.93 -8.82
CA ALA A 11 -9.33 31.47 -7.57
C ALA A 11 -8.34 31.25 -6.42
N SER A 12 -8.15 32.28 -5.58
CA SER A 12 -7.29 32.18 -4.40
C SER A 12 -7.84 31.18 -3.39
N GLY A 13 -6.94 30.39 -2.79
CA GLY A 13 -7.28 29.46 -1.72
C GLY A 13 -7.60 30.13 -0.37
N LEU A 14 -7.39 31.45 -0.24
CA LEU A 14 -7.74 32.23 0.95
C LEU A 14 -9.06 32.99 0.78
N ASP A 15 -9.26 33.62 -0.38
CA ASP A 15 -10.49 34.32 -0.76
C ASP A 15 -10.93 33.85 -2.14
N ARG A 16 -12.05 33.13 -2.18
CA ARG A 16 -12.58 32.53 -3.41
C ARG A 16 -13.08 33.57 -4.42
N ASN A 17 -13.29 34.82 -4.01
CA ASN A 17 -13.70 35.90 -4.91
C ASN A 17 -12.51 36.57 -5.61
N PHE A 18 -11.28 36.38 -5.11
CA PHE A 18 -10.09 36.88 -5.77
C PHE A 18 -9.61 35.90 -6.84
N HIS A 19 -9.52 36.37 -8.08
CA HIS A 19 -8.99 35.61 -9.21
C HIS A 19 -7.67 36.19 -9.70
N TYR A 20 -6.66 35.34 -9.82
CA TYR A 20 -5.38 35.73 -10.40
C TYR A 20 -5.52 35.92 -11.92
N LYS A 21 -4.91 36.99 -12.41
CA LYS A 21 -4.72 37.23 -13.84
C LYS A 21 -3.48 36.48 -14.31
N LEU A 22 -3.64 35.66 -15.35
CA LEU A 22 -2.54 34.86 -15.90
C LEU A 22 -1.62 35.76 -16.73
N ASP A 23 -0.31 35.56 -16.62
CA ASP A 23 0.73 36.29 -17.38
C ASP A 23 0.69 37.82 -17.21
N GLU A 24 0.01 38.29 -16.16
CA GLU A 24 -0.13 39.69 -15.79
C GLU A 24 0.35 39.95 -14.36
N VAL A 25 0.68 41.21 -14.07
CA VAL A 25 1.02 41.64 -12.71
C VAL A 25 -0.24 41.65 -11.84
N ASN A 26 -0.26 40.75 -10.86
CA ASN A 26 -1.25 40.72 -9.80
C ASN A 26 -0.74 41.57 -8.64
N VAL A 27 -1.59 42.45 -8.10
CA VAL A 27 -1.24 43.36 -7.00
C VAL A 27 -2.10 43.03 -5.79
N ALA A 28 -1.46 42.82 -4.63
CA ALA A 28 -2.16 42.54 -3.39
C ALA A 28 -2.91 43.79 -2.90
N ALA A 29 -4.12 43.61 -2.36
CA ALA A 29 -4.90 44.73 -1.81
C ALA A 29 -4.21 45.40 -0.61
N LYS A 30 -3.35 44.66 0.10
CA LYS A 30 -2.57 45.11 1.25
C LYS A 30 -1.15 44.57 1.12
N TRP A 31 -0.16 45.44 1.32
CA TRP A 31 1.25 45.06 1.40
C TRP A 31 2.00 46.01 2.33
N ASN A 32 2.44 45.51 3.48
CA ASN A 32 3.25 46.23 4.44
C ASN A 32 4.39 45.32 4.94
N PRO A 33 5.50 45.22 4.21
CA PRO A 33 6.57 44.26 4.53
C PRO A 33 7.25 44.50 5.87
N LYS A 34 7.05 45.69 6.47
CA LYS A 34 7.62 46.09 7.75
C LYS A 34 6.72 45.80 8.95
N ALA A 35 5.47 45.37 8.71
CA ALA A 35 4.59 44.98 9.80
C ALA A 35 5.12 43.73 10.53
N THR A 36 4.95 43.69 11.84
CA THR A 36 5.30 42.53 12.66
C THR A 36 4.17 41.50 12.73
N ASP A 37 2.93 41.93 12.55
CA ASP A 37 1.75 41.06 12.52
C ASP A 37 1.52 40.48 11.10
N TRP A 38 1.21 39.19 11.04
CA TRP A 38 1.06 38.45 9.78
C TRP A 38 -0.12 38.91 8.93
N ASP A 39 -1.24 39.31 9.55
CA ASP A 39 -2.43 39.80 8.87
C ASP A 39 -2.27 41.28 8.47
N GLU A 40 -1.35 41.98 9.13
CA GLU A 40 -0.95 43.33 8.78
C GLU A 40 0.01 43.41 7.59
N GLN A 41 0.87 42.40 7.42
CA GLN A 41 1.80 42.35 6.28
C GLN A 41 1.09 42.25 4.92
N GLY A 42 0.02 41.46 4.82
CA GLY A 42 -0.64 41.19 3.54
C GLY A 42 0.26 40.47 2.52
N GLY A 43 0.07 40.79 1.24
CA GLY A 43 0.82 40.21 0.12
C GLY A 43 0.30 38.84 -0.34
N PHE A 44 0.93 38.32 -1.40
CA PHE A 44 0.66 36.98 -1.91
C PHE A 44 1.64 35.98 -1.34
N ASN A 45 1.15 34.91 -0.70
CA ASN A 45 1.97 33.78 -0.28
C ASN A 45 2.34 32.89 -1.48
N PHE A 46 3.59 32.50 -1.61
CA PHE A 46 4.08 31.48 -2.54
C PHE A 46 5.21 30.67 -1.90
N SER A 47 5.70 29.64 -2.59
CA SER A 47 6.70 28.70 -2.08
C SER A 47 7.76 28.41 -3.14
N ASN A 48 8.63 27.44 -2.87
CA ASN A 48 9.57 26.86 -3.82
C ASN A 48 9.22 25.39 -4.07
N GLU A 49 9.83 24.77 -5.08
CA GLU A 49 9.59 23.36 -5.42
C GLU A 49 9.94 22.40 -4.27
N GLU A 50 10.85 22.79 -3.37
CA GLU A 50 11.30 21.96 -2.25
C GLU A 50 10.28 21.87 -1.10
N ASN A 51 9.39 22.87 -0.96
CA ASN A 51 8.43 22.98 0.15
C ASN A 51 6.96 23.02 -0.30
N ILE A 52 6.69 23.10 -1.61
CA ILE A 52 5.34 23.35 -2.13
C ILE A 52 4.32 22.27 -1.73
N LEU A 53 4.76 21.01 -1.52
CA LEU A 53 3.88 19.90 -1.15
C LEU A 53 3.06 20.18 0.11
N ARG A 54 3.64 20.91 1.09
CA ARG A 54 2.93 21.29 2.32
C ARG A 54 1.67 22.12 2.06
N TRP A 55 1.59 22.75 0.89
CA TRP A 55 0.52 23.65 0.48
C TRP A 55 -0.52 23.00 -0.43
N LEU A 56 -0.47 21.68 -0.67
CA LEU A 56 -1.44 20.96 -1.51
C LEU A 56 -2.89 21.08 -1.06
N ALA A 57 -3.14 21.33 0.23
CA ALA A 57 -4.49 21.64 0.71
C ALA A 57 -5.05 22.99 0.18
N ARG A 58 -4.21 23.86 -0.39
CA ARG A 58 -4.54 25.25 -0.74
C ARG A 58 -4.70 25.51 -2.25
N GLY A 59 -4.68 24.47 -3.07
CA GLY A 59 -4.95 24.60 -4.49
C GLY A 59 -5.04 23.24 -5.18
N ASP A 60 -5.36 23.27 -6.46
CA ASP A 60 -5.42 22.09 -7.33
C ASP A 60 -4.62 22.27 -8.64
N THR A 61 -4.02 23.45 -8.81
CA THR A 61 -3.28 23.87 -10.00
C THR A 61 -2.00 24.58 -9.55
N LEU A 62 -0.86 24.10 -10.04
CA LEU A 62 0.47 24.63 -9.77
C LEU A 62 0.85 25.67 -10.82
N TYR A 63 1.31 26.83 -10.37
CA TYR A 63 1.78 27.93 -11.20
C TYR A 63 3.25 28.21 -10.92
N ASP A 64 3.98 28.60 -11.97
CA ASP A 64 5.26 29.26 -11.79
C ASP A 64 5.01 30.72 -11.36
N VAL A 65 5.85 31.23 -10.46
CA VAL A 65 5.76 32.59 -9.94
C VAL A 65 6.97 33.39 -10.40
N ILE A 66 6.70 34.52 -11.07
CA ILE A 66 7.72 35.51 -11.46
C ILE A 66 7.53 36.73 -10.56
N ILE A 67 8.65 37.22 -10.03
CA ILE A 67 8.70 38.43 -9.21
C ILE A 67 9.00 39.62 -10.13
N PRO A 68 8.13 40.64 -10.22
CA PRO A 68 8.39 41.84 -11.00
C PRO A 68 9.68 42.54 -10.56
N GLU A 69 10.35 43.23 -11.49
CA GLU A 69 11.57 43.98 -11.19
C GLU A 69 11.33 45.03 -10.09
N GLY A 70 12.24 45.09 -9.11
CA GLY A 70 12.17 46.02 -7.98
C GLY A 70 11.20 45.63 -6.86
N GLU A 71 10.49 44.50 -6.98
CA GLU A 71 9.56 44.03 -5.94
C GLU A 71 10.32 43.37 -4.77
N GLU A 72 9.92 43.70 -3.54
CA GLU A 72 10.47 43.11 -2.32
C GLU A 72 9.88 41.70 -2.08
N VAL A 73 10.76 40.73 -1.81
CA VAL A 73 10.36 39.38 -1.40
C VAL A 73 10.74 39.17 0.07
N LEU A 74 9.74 38.90 0.89
CA LEU A 74 9.94 38.50 2.28
C LEU A 74 10.03 36.99 2.39
N ASP A 75 11.12 36.50 2.96
CA ASP A 75 11.23 35.12 3.43
C ASP A 75 10.65 35.01 4.84
N VAL A 76 9.57 34.26 4.96
CA VAL A 76 8.83 34.14 6.20
C VAL A 76 9.37 32.97 7.00
N ARG A 77 10.06 33.29 8.10
CA ARG A 77 10.67 32.29 9.00
C ARG A 77 9.61 31.36 9.57
N ASN A 78 9.68 30.08 9.19
CA ASN A 78 8.78 29.04 9.67
C ASN A 78 9.57 27.75 9.90
N SER A 79 9.52 27.19 11.11
CA SER A 79 10.27 25.97 11.44
C SER A 79 9.73 24.71 10.77
N LYS A 80 8.46 24.69 10.35
CA LYS A 80 7.84 23.54 9.66
C LYS A 80 8.19 23.49 8.18
N THR A 81 8.48 24.65 7.58
CA THR A 81 8.94 24.78 6.19
C THR A 81 9.99 25.89 6.12
N PRO A 82 11.22 25.64 6.60
CA PRO A 82 12.29 26.62 6.55
C PRO A 82 12.53 27.06 5.10
N HIS A 83 12.56 28.37 4.85
CA HIS A 83 12.66 28.94 3.50
C HIS A 83 11.57 28.42 2.55
N GLY A 84 10.39 28.07 3.07
CA GLY A 84 9.28 27.48 2.31
C GLY A 84 8.07 28.40 2.15
N ILE A 85 8.11 29.61 2.70
CA ILE A 85 7.04 30.60 2.61
C ILE A 85 7.63 31.94 2.23
N PHE A 86 7.20 32.45 1.10
CA PHE A 86 7.60 33.76 0.59
C PHE A 86 6.38 34.64 0.40
N ARG A 87 6.57 35.95 0.55
CA ARG A 87 5.54 36.96 0.30
C ARG A 87 6.08 38.09 -0.57
N ALA A 88 5.22 38.59 -1.44
CA ALA A 88 5.46 39.81 -2.21
C ALA A 88 4.14 40.57 -2.39
N GLY A 89 4.20 41.89 -2.55
CA GLY A 89 3.04 42.72 -2.87
C GLY A 89 2.55 42.54 -4.30
N LYS A 90 3.47 42.18 -5.21
CA LYS A 90 3.18 41.89 -6.61
C LYS A 90 3.79 40.58 -7.08
N ILE A 91 3.03 39.82 -7.86
CA ILE A 91 3.51 38.59 -8.51
C ILE A 91 2.92 38.47 -9.92
N ILE A 92 3.60 37.73 -10.79
CA ILE A 92 3.03 37.21 -12.04
C ILE A 92 2.93 35.69 -11.89
N VAL A 93 1.75 35.14 -12.15
CA VAL A 93 1.54 33.69 -12.18
C VAL A 93 1.44 33.24 -13.63
N THR A 94 2.17 32.18 -13.98
CA THR A 94 2.23 31.63 -15.34
C THR A 94 2.26 30.10 -15.31
N ASN A 95 2.20 29.48 -16.49
CA ASN A 95 2.39 28.04 -16.68
C ASN A 95 1.52 27.15 -15.75
N PRO A 96 0.18 27.25 -15.85
CA PRO A 96 -0.75 26.47 -15.05
C PRO A 96 -0.60 24.97 -15.36
N ARG A 97 -0.38 24.17 -14.32
CA ARG A 97 -0.36 22.71 -14.40
C ARG A 97 -1.32 22.13 -13.38
N LYS A 98 -2.30 21.33 -13.82
CA LYS A 98 -3.17 20.63 -12.89
C LYS A 98 -2.34 19.69 -12.02
N MET A 99 -2.62 19.66 -10.72
CA MET A 99 -2.00 18.68 -9.84
C MET A 99 -2.53 17.29 -10.16
N THR A 100 -1.62 16.41 -10.54
CA THR A 100 -1.84 14.96 -10.65
C THR A 100 -0.94 14.24 -9.63
N ASP A 101 -1.15 12.94 -9.45
CA ASP A 101 -0.29 12.13 -8.56
C ASP A 101 1.14 12.08 -9.11
N GLU A 102 1.33 12.04 -10.44
CA GLU A 102 2.65 12.08 -11.09
C GLU A 102 3.38 13.39 -10.79
N LEU A 103 2.69 14.53 -10.88
CA LEU A 103 3.30 15.82 -10.54
C LEU A 103 3.58 15.94 -9.05
N ALA A 104 2.71 15.40 -8.19
CA ALA A 104 2.97 15.33 -6.74
C ALA A 104 4.22 14.48 -6.45
N MET A 105 4.41 13.36 -7.14
CA MET A 105 5.58 12.50 -7.04
C MET A 105 6.87 13.22 -7.49
N GLU A 106 6.82 13.98 -8.58
CA GLU A 106 7.97 14.80 -9.02
C GLU A 106 8.38 15.84 -7.99
N LEU A 107 7.41 16.51 -7.37
CA LEU A 107 7.65 17.47 -6.30
C LEU A 107 8.14 16.79 -5.03
N TYR A 108 7.64 15.60 -4.69
CA TYR A 108 8.12 14.81 -3.57
C TYR A 108 9.59 14.46 -3.71
N LYS A 109 10.03 14.02 -4.90
CA LYS A 109 11.44 13.73 -5.18
C LYS A 109 12.37 14.95 -5.05
N LYS A 110 11.85 16.17 -5.24
CA LYS A 110 12.60 17.42 -5.05
C LYS A 110 12.52 17.96 -3.63
N SER A 111 11.60 17.46 -2.81
CA SER A 111 11.27 18.08 -1.54
C SER A 111 12.40 17.95 -0.51
N ALA A 112 12.58 18.99 0.30
CA ALA A 112 13.58 19.07 1.37
C ALA A 112 12.94 19.56 2.69
N MET A 113 11.70 19.14 2.94
CA MET A 113 10.96 19.55 4.14
C MET A 113 11.50 18.83 5.39
N PRO A 114 11.33 19.39 6.59
CA PRO A 114 11.57 18.65 7.84
C PRO A 114 10.73 17.37 7.92
N GLU A 115 11.27 16.34 8.57
CA GLU A 115 10.67 15.00 8.62
C GLU A 115 9.20 15.00 9.10
N LEU A 116 8.92 15.63 10.25
CA LEU A 116 7.55 15.74 10.79
C LEU A 116 6.56 16.42 9.83
N THR A 117 7.05 17.31 8.96
CA THR A 117 6.21 18.00 7.98
C THR A 117 5.70 17.05 6.90
N TYR A 118 6.46 15.99 6.56
CA TYR A 118 6.01 14.98 5.62
C TYR A 118 4.77 14.24 6.10
N TYR A 119 4.66 13.92 7.39
CA TYR A 119 3.55 13.11 7.91
C TYR A 119 2.21 13.86 7.82
N LYS A 120 2.18 15.14 8.20
CA LYS A 120 0.97 15.98 7.98
C LYS A 120 0.69 16.23 6.50
N THR A 121 1.74 16.37 5.69
CA THR A 121 1.60 16.57 4.24
C THR A 121 1.05 15.33 3.55
N MET A 122 1.39 14.13 4.02
CA MET A 122 0.83 12.87 3.54
C MET A 122 -0.70 12.84 3.70
N ALA A 123 -1.25 13.30 4.83
CA ALA A 123 -2.69 13.43 5.01
C ALA A 123 -3.32 14.37 3.97
N ALA A 124 -2.72 15.54 3.74
CA ALA A 124 -3.19 16.47 2.72
C ALA A 124 -3.15 15.86 1.31
N MET A 125 -2.09 15.12 0.97
CA MET A 125 -1.94 14.44 -0.32
C MET A 125 -2.99 13.34 -0.50
N ALA A 126 -3.23 12.54 0.54
CA ALA A 126 -4.22 11.47 0.50
C ALA A 126 -5.65 12.02 0.34
N MET A 127 -5.99 13.11 1.05
CA MET A 127 -7.27 13.81 0.88
C MET A 127 -7.47 14.36 -0.55
N LYS A 128 -6.39 14.62 -1.30
CA LYS A 128 -6.44 15.05 -2.70
C LYS A 128 -6.40 13.88 -3.70
N GLY A 129 -6.24 12.65 -3.22
CA GLY A 129 -6.21 11.45 -4.06
C GLY A 129 -4.84 11.07 -4.61
N PHE A 130 -3.74 11.63 -4.10
CA PHE A 130 -2.37 11.32 -4.55
C PHE A 130 -1.82 10.05 -3.88
N LYS A 131 -2.44 8.92 -4.20
CA LYS A 131 -2.21 7.62 -3.57
C LYS A 131 -0.77 7.12 -3.75
N GLU A 132 -0.26 7.13 -4.98
CA GLU A 132 1.06 6.57 -5.29
C GLU A 132 2.17 7.39 -4.64
N THR A 133 2.03 8.72 -4.60
CA THR A 133 2.95 9.59 -3.85
C THR A 133 2.92 9.30 -2.35
N CYS A 134 1.74 9.07 -1.75
CA CYS A 134 1.64 8.69 -0.35
C CYS A 134 2.29 7.32 -0.07
N LEU A 135 2.06 6.32 -0.92
CA LEU A 135 2.68 5.00 -0.78
C LEU A 135 4.20 5.06 -0.91
N GLN A 136 4.74 5.91 -1.81
CA GLN A 136 6.18 6.12 -1.90
C GLN A 136 6.74 6.78 -0.64
N LEU A 137 6.07 7.80 -0.10
CA LEU A 137 6.48 8.43 1.16
C LEU A 137 6.51 7.40 2.31
N ILE A 138 5.50 6.54 2.39
CA ILE A 138 5.45 5.45 3.38
C ILE A 138 6.68 4.53 3.22
N ARG A 139 6.97 4.07 2.00
CA ARG A 139 8.12 3.19 1.73
C ARG A 139 9.46 3.83 2.12
N ASP A 140 9.59 5.13 1.90
CA ASP A 140 10.85 5.85 2.13
C ASP A 140 11.07 6.20 3.61
N ARG A 141 10.00 6.47 4.37
CA ARG A 141 10.08 7.20 5.65
C ARG A 141 9.38 6.55 6.83
N VAL A 142 8.48 5.60 6.60
CA VAL A 142 7.68 5.00 7.69
C VAL A 142 8.25 3.64 8.05
N THR A 143 8.51 3.46 9.34
CA THR A 143 9.03 2.23 9.93
C THR A 143 8.14 1.78 11.07
N LYS A 144 8.38 0.58 11.61
CA LYS A 144 7.63 0.08 12.77
C LYS A 144 7.84 0.96 14.01
N GLU A 145 9.00 1.60 14.12
CA GLU A 145 9.39 2.42 15.26
C GLU A 145 8.71 3.80 15.26
N ASN A 146 8.40 4.36 14.09
CA ASN A 146 7.84 5.71 13.98
C ASN A 146 6.35 5.75 13.58
N VAL A 147 5.75 4.62 13.21
CA VAL A 147 4.38 4.57 12.67
C VAL A 147 3.32 5.16 13.61
N ASP A 148 3.46 5.01 14.93
CA ASP A 148 2.54 5.60 15.90
C ASP A 148 2.51 7.13 15.82
N LEU A 149 3.69 7.75 15.69
CA LEU A 149 3.82 9.19 15.50
C LEU A 149 3.24 9.60 14.14
N VAL A 150 3.52 8.83 13.09
CA VAL A 150 3.02 9.11 11.74
C VAL A 150 1.49 9.09 11.70
N ILE A 151 0.86 8.07 12.32
CA ILE A 151 -0.60 7.97 12.43
C ILE A 151 -1.15 9.17 13.20
N SER A 152 -0.56 9.50 14.36
CA SER A 152 -0.98 10.64 15.16
C SER A 152 -0.95 11.96 14.37
N GLU A 153 0.13 12.21 13.61
CA GLU A 153 0.28 13.43 12.80
C GLU A 153 -0.66 13.43 11.58
N TYR A 154 -0.94 12.26 11.00
CA TYR A 154 -1.86 12.08 9.88
C TYR A 154 -3.31 12.36 10.31
N GLU A 155 -3.76 11.78 11.43
CA GLU A 155 -5.11 11.97 11.97
C GLU A 155 -5.31 13.39 12.53
N ASP A 156 -4.29 13.99 13.16
CA ASP A 156 -4.34 15.38 13.65
C ASP A 156 -4.62 16.40 12.53
N PHE A 157 -4.28 16.08 11.29
CA PHE A 157 -4.54 16.95 10.14
C PHE A 157 -6.04 17.06 9.82
N ASN A 158 -6.82 15.98 9.98
CA ASN A 158 -8.23 15.91 9.59
C ASN A 158 -9.17 16.33 10.74
N ARG A 159 -9.02 17.57 11.23
CA ARG A 159 -9.96 18.17 12.21
C ARG A 159 -11.25 18.66 11.52
N PRO A 160 -12.39 18.77 12.25
CA PRO A 160 -13.69 19.14 11.68
C PRO A 160 -13.62 20.40 10.80
N GLY A 161 -14.14 20.32 9.57
CA GLY A 161 -14.13 21.41 8.58
C GLY A 161 -13.16 21.24 7.41
N HIS A 162 -12.31 20.20 7.43
CA HIS A 162 -11.37 19.89 6.34
C HIS A 162 -11.87 18.82 5.34
N SER A 163 -13.05 18.23 5.57
CA SER A 163 -13.52 17.02 4.87
C SER A 163 -14.33 17.26 3.58
N GLU A 164 -14.74 18.50 3.29
CA GLU A 164 -15.57 18.76 2.11
C GLU A 164 -14.80 18.53 0.81
N GLY A 165 -15.26 17.58 -0.01
CA GLY A 165 -14.64 17.22 -1.29
C GLY A 165 -13.32 16.43 -1.16
N MET A 166 -13.04 15.82 0.00
CA MET A 166 -11.87 14.95 0.16
C MET A 166 -12.06 13.60 -0.53
N ASN A 167 -10.96 13.01 -0.99
CA ASN A 167 -10.93 11.64 -1.48
C ASN A 167 -10.85 10.67 -0.29
N GLU A 168 -12.02 10.22 0.19
CA GLU A 168 -12.11 9.32 1.35
C GLU A 168 -11.45 7.96 1.10
N GLU A 169 -11.59 7.41 -0.11
CA GLU A 169 -11.02 6.11 -0.49
C GLU A 169 -9.49 6.12 -0.31
N VAL A 170 -8.82 7.14 -0.84
CA VAL A 170 -7.36 7.26 -0.70
C VAL A 170 -6.98 7.60 0.73
N TYR A 171 -7.69 8.52 1.39
CA TYR A 171 -7.39 8.90 2.77
C TYR A 171 -7.44 7.71 3.75
N TYR A 172 -8.54 6.95 3.74
CA TYR A 172 -8.68 5.78 4.61
C TYR A 172 -7.82 4.61 4.12
N GLY A 173 -7.64 4.45 2.81
CA GLY A 173 -6.74 3.44 2.26
C GLY A 173 -5.27 3.62 2.71
N ILE A 174 -4.79 4.86 2.80
CA ILE A 174 -3.46 5.16 3.34
C ILE A 174 -3.41 4.93 4.85
N LEU A 175 -4.45 5.33 5.59
CA LEU A 175 -4.53 5.07 7.04
C LEU A 175 -4.53 3.57 7.34
N ASP A 176 -5.21 2.75 6.54
CA ASP A 176 -5.19 1.29 6.67
C ASP A 176 -3.79 0.73 6.48
N VAL A 177 -3.02 1.23 5.51
CA VAL A 177 -1.62 0.82 5.31
C VAL A 177 -0.75 1.16 6.52
N LEU A 178 -0.94 2.35 7.10
CA LEU A 178 -0.22 2.74 8.34
C LEU A 178 -0.60 1.83 9.50
N LYS A 179 -1.89 1.52 9.68
CA LYS A 179 -2.36 0.58 10.71
C LYS A 179 -1.86 -0.84 10.49
N GLU A 180 -1.71 -1.27 9.24
CA GLU A 180 -1.08 -2.55 8.91
C GLU A 180 0.41 -2.57 9.26
N ILE A 181 1.13 -1.45 9.13
CA ILE A 181 2.52 -1.35 9.59
C ILE A 181 2.57 -1.40 11.13
N GLN A 182 1.69 -0.67 11.81
CA GLN A 182 1.56 -0.64 13.27
C GLN A 182 1.24 -2.02 13.87
N SER A 183 0.39 -2.80 13.20
CA SER A 183 -0.07 -4.09 13.70
C SER A 183 1.06 -5.12 13.78
N ASP A 184 1.20 -5.79 14.93
CA ASP A 184 2.07 -6.97 15.06
C ASP A 184 1.53 -8.22 14.35
N LEU A 185 0.31 -8.15 13.82
CA LEU A 185 -0.45 -9.28 13.30
C LEU A 185 -0.56 -9.22 11.77
N LEU A 186 -1.01 -8.09 11.21
CA LEU A 186 -1.38 -7.97 9.80
C LEU A 186 -0.19 -7.99 8.83
N ILE A 187 -0.42 -8.43 7.59
CA ILE A 187 0.51 -8.26 6.48
C ILE A 187 0.47 -6.79 6.04
N SER A 188 1.63 -6.18 5.81
CA SER A 188 1.74 -4.79 5.36
C SER A 188 2.33 -4.69 3.95
N ILE A 189 2.14 -3.53 3.30
CA ILE A 189 2.72 -3.28 1.98
C ILE A 189 4.26 -3.28 2.01
N PRO A 190 4.93 -2.45 2.85
CA PRO A 190 6.37 -2.26 2.74
C PRO A 190 7.20 -3.15 3.69
N ILE A 191 6.63 -3.62 4.81
CA ILE A 191 7.41 -4.22 5.90
C ILE A 191 7.14 -5.71 6.02
N ASP A 192 8.22 -6.50 5.93
CA ASP A 192 8.23 -7.93 6.20
C ASP A 192 7.98 -8.19 7.68
N LYS A 193 7.24 -9.27 7.96
CA LYS A 193 7.04 -9.77 9.32
C LYS A 193 7.30 -11.27 9.35
N GLU A 194 7.70 -11.75 10.51
CA GLU A 194 7.88 -13.19 10.75
C GLU A 194 6.59 -13.96 10.44
N PRO A 195 6.66 -15.22 10.00
CA PRO A 195 5.48 -16.06 9.85
C PRO A 195 4.62 -16.04 11.12
N TYR A 196 3.31 -15.96 10.94
CA TYR A 196 2.36 -16.12 12.05
C TYR A 196 2.07 -17.61 12.20
N GLU A 197 2.28 -18.16 13.40
CA GLU A 197 1.97 -19.56 13.71
C GLU A 197 0.91 -19.65 14.81
N LYS A 198 -0.08 -20.53 14.61
CA LYS A 198 -1.10 -20.80 15.62
C LYS A 198 -1.55 -22.25 15.60
N ASP A 199 -1.57 -22.88 16.77
CA ASP A 199 -2.19 -24.20 16.94
C ASP A 199 -3.72 -24.05 17.04
N LEU A 200 -4.44 -24.68 16.11
CA LEU A 200 -5.90 -24.70 16.04
C LEU A 200 -6.46 -25.95 16.73
N THR A 201 -5.86 -27.11 16.47
CA THR A 201 -6.18 -28.39 17.13
C THR A 201 -4.90 -29.19 17.41
N ASP A 202 -5.03 -30.37 18.01
CA ASP A 202 -3.90 -31.28 18.29
C ASP A 202 -3.62 -32.27 17.14
N ASP A 203 -4.31 -32.13 16.01
CA ASP A 203 -4.08 -32.96 14.82
C ASP A 203 -2.68 -32.72 14.25
N ALA A 204 -2.03 -33.77 13.73
CA ALA A 204 -0.72 -33.71 13.09
C ALA A 204 -0.80 -33.13 11.66
N VAL A 205 -1.37 -31.93 11.53
CA VAL A 205 -1.57 -31.21 10.27
C VAL A 205 -0.91 -29.85 10.36
N ILE A 206 -0.24 -29.43 9.29
CA ILE A 206 0.36 -28.11 9.15
C ILE A 206 -0.22 -27.46 7.90
N ASN A 207 -1.03 -26.43 8.09
CA ASN A 207 -1.58 -25.62 7.03
C ASN A 207 -0.64 -24.46 6.75
N LEU A 208 -0.16 -24.33 5.52
CA LEU A 208 0.79 -23.31 5.13
C LEU A 208 0.17 -22.42 4.07
N THR A 209 0.11 -21.11 4.34
CA THR A 209 -0.46 -20.12 3.41
C THR A 209 0.33 -18.83 3.36
N GLY A 210 0.05 -18.02 2.35
CA GLY A 210 0.76 -16.77 2.08
C GLY A 210 0.53 -16.29 0.66
N GLN A 211 0.78 -15.01 0.44
CA GLN A 211 0.68 -14.40 -0.89
C GLN A 211 1.67 -15.02 -1.88
N SER A 212 1.40 -14.89 -3.19
CA SER A 212 2.36 -15.30 -4.21
C SER A 212 3.68 -14.55 -4.01
N GLY A 213 4.82 -15.25 -4.00
CA GLY A 213 6.13 -14.63 -3.72
C GLY A 213 6.48 -14.53 -2.22
N SER A 214 5.59 -14.90 -1.30
CA SER A 214 5.86 -14.85 0.15
C SER A 214 6.92 -15.84 0.67
N GLY A 215 7.45 -16.71 -0.19
CA GLY A 215 8.40 -17.74 0.23
C GLY A 215 7.76 -18.97 0.87
N LYS A 216 6.43 -19.08 0.83
CA LYS A 216 5.63 -20.23 1.26
C LYS A 216 6.21 -21.59 0.83
N SER A 217 6.41 -21.81 -0.48
CA SER A 217 6.94 -23.08 -0.98
C SER A 217 8.42 -23.29 -0.62
N THR A 218 9.17 -22.22 -0.32
CA THR A 218 10.52 -22.34 0.27
C THR A 218 10.44 -22.76 1.73
N TYR A 219 9.48 -22.24 2.49
CA TYR A 219 9.21 -22.63 3.87
C TYR A 219 8.79 -24.11 3.97
N ALA A 220 7.95 -24.57 3.04
CA ALA A 220 7.50 -25.96 2.96
C ALA A 220 8.66 -26.97 2.85
N ARG A 221 9.81 -26.58 2.28
CA ARG A 221 11.00 -27.45 2.15
C ARG A 221 11.63 -27.87 3.48
N LYS A 222 11.26 -27.22 4.60
CA LYS A 222 11.64 -27.67 5.94
C LYS A 222 11.01 -29.03 6.29
N TYR A 223 9.93 -29.42 5.61
CA TYR A 223 9.22 -30.67 5.83
C TYR A 223 9.66 -31.68 4.77
N ASN A 224 10.47 -32.66 5.18
CA ASN A 224 11.01 -33.69 4.30
C ASN A 224 9.91 -34.70 3.90
N PRO A 225 9.73 -35.04 2.61
CA PRO A 225 8.74 -36.03 2.17
C PRO A 225 8.91 -37.45 2.77
N GLU A 226 10.09 -37.78 3.30
CA GLU A 226 10.28 -39.05 4.02
C GLU A 226 9.58 -39.05 5.39
N GLU A 227 9.41 -37.89 6.02
CA GLU A 227 8.80 -37.73 7.34
C GLU A 227 7.37 -37.19 7.28
N TYR A 228 7.03 -36.44 6.22
CA TYR A 228 5.76 -35.74 6.06
C TYR A 228 5.06 -36.14 4.77
N VAL A 229 3.73 -36.07 4.78
CA VAL A 229 2.93 -36.03 3.55
C VAL A 229 2.78 -34.58 3.14
N VAL A 230 3.54 -34.15 2.13
CA VAL A 230 3.51 -32.77 1.63
C VAL A 230 2.57 -32.68 0.44
N VAL A 231 1.48 -31.94 0.62
CA VAL A 231 0.44 -31.69 -0.38
C VAL A 231 0.60 -30.27 -0.91
N ASP A 232 0.93 -30.12 -2.19
CA ASP A 232 0.93 -28.82 -2.88
C ASP A 232 -0.33 -28.71 -3.76
N THR A 233 -1.24 -27.81 -3.37
CA THR A 233 -2.50 -27.63 -4.09
C THR A 233 -2.31 -27.08 -5.51
N ASP A 234 -1.22 -26.38 -5.80
CA ASP A 234 -0.94 -25.95 -7.17
C ASP A 234 -0.63 -27.17 -8.05
N ASP A 235 0.05 -28.21 -7.55
CA ASP A 235 0.34 -29.44 -8.29
C ASP A 235 -0.91 -30.29 -8.58
N ILE A 236 -1.99 -30.07 -7.83
CA ILE A 236 -3.24 -30.84 -7.95
C ILE A 236 -4.21 -30.15 -8.92
N PHE A 237 -4.37 -28.82 -8.77
CA PHE A 237 -5.44 -28.05 -9.41
C PHE A 237 -4.99 -27.18 -10.59
N ASN A 238 -3.69 -26.95 -10.79
CA ASN A 238 -3.19 -26.33 -12.01
C ASN A 238 -2.89 -27.42 -13.05
N GLU A 239 -3.50 -27.35 -14.24
CA GLU A 239 -3.36 -28.38 -15.27
C GLU A 239 -1.91 -28.60 -15.70
N ASP A 240 -1.17 -27.52 -15.97
CA ASP A 240 0.23 -27.62 -16.40
C ASP A 240 1.11 -28.26 -15.32
N ARG A 241 0.89 -27.91 -14.05
CA ARG A 241 1.64 -28.50 -12.94
C ARG A 241 1.24 -29.95 -12.68
N PHE A 242 -0.03 -30.28 -12.77
CA PHE A 242 -0.53 -31.64 -12.57
C PHE A 242 0.12 -32.65 -13.53
N HIS A 243 0.33 -32.26 -14.79
CA HIS A 243 1.03 -33.11 -15.76
C HIS A 243 2.48 -33.45 -15.36
N HIS A 244 3.10 -32.63 -14.53
CA HIS A 244 4.47 -32.83 -14.02
C HIS A 244 4.50 -33.31 -12.56
N ALA A 245 3.35 -33.36 -11.89
CA ALA A 245 3.23 -33.78 -10.51
C ALA A 245 3.57 -35.27 -10.37
N THR A 246 4.12 -35.64 -9.22
CA THR A 246 4.47 -37.03 -8.88
C THR A 246 4.04 -37.35 -7.45
N GLY A 247 4.03 -38.65 -7.11
CA GLY A 247 3.69 -39.11 -5.77
C GLY A 247 2.29 -38.65 -5.31
N ILE A 248 2.18 -38.24 -4.05
CA ILE A 248 0.89 -37.90 -3.43
C ILE A 248 0.12 -36.79 -4.15
N ASN A 249 0.79 -35.77 -4.68
CA ASN A 249 0.13 -34.69 -5.41
C ASN A 249 -0.55 -35.21 -6.69
N HIS A 250 0.12 -36.11 -7.42
CA HIS A 250 -0.46 -36.73 -8.60
C HIS A 250 -1.63 -37.65 -8.24
N GLU A 251 -1.47 -38.47 -7.20
CA GLU A 251 -2.50 -39.39 -6.70
C GLU A 251 -3.77 -38.64 -6.24
N LEU A 252 -3.62 -37.53 -5.53
CA LEU A 252 -4.72 -36.64 -5.15
C LEU A 252 -5.36 -35.99 -6.39
N GLY A 253 -4.56 -35.51 -7.33
CA GLY A 253 -5.05 -34.91 -8.57
C GLY A 253 -5.84 -35.88 -9.45
N GLN A 254 -5.46 -37.16 -9.49
CA GLN A 254 -6.25 -38.22 -10.12
C GLN A 254 -7.55 -38.47 -9.36
N MET A 255 -7.47 -38.61 -8.03
CA MET A 255 -8.64 -38.82 -7.18
C MET A 255 -9.69 -37.73 -7.37
N PHE A 256 -9.31 -36.46 -7.38
CA PHE A 256 -10.27 -35.37 -7.62
C PHE A 256 -10.91 -35.44 -9.01
N ARG A 257 -10.11 -35.72 -10.06
CA ARG A 257 -10.60 -35.83 -11.45
C ARG A 257 -11.51 -37.04 -11.68
N GLU A 258 -11.30 -38.13 -10.95
CA GLU A 258 -12.16 -39.32 -11.01
C GLU A 258 -13.43 -39.15 -10.18
N LYS A 259 -13.33 -38.51 -9.01
CA LYS A 259 -14.43 -38.33 -8.07
C LYS A 259 -15.46 -37.30 -8.55
N TYR A 260 -15.01 -36.25 -9.24
CA TYR A 260 -15.86 -35.12 -9.62
C TYR A 260 -16.00 -35.00 -11.14
N GLU A 261 -17.25 -34.95 -11.62
CA GLU A 261 -17.55 -34.68 -13.03
C GLU A 261 -17.02 -33.30 -13.47
N THR A 262 -17.10 -32.31 -12.58
CA THR A 262 -16.49 -30.99 -12.76
C THR A 262 -15.54 -30.73 -11.60
N MET A 263 -14.28 -30.42 -11.91
CA MET A 263 -13.25 -30.19 -10.89
C MET A 263 -13.67 -29.07 -9.92
N PRO A 264 -13.60 -29.30 -8.60
CA PRO A 264 -13.87 -28.26 -7.62
C PRO A 264 -12.78 -27.19 -7.67
N THR A 265 -13.13 -25.97 -7.30
CA THR A 265 -12.21 -24.82 -7.36
C THR A 265 -11.79 -24.39 -5.97
N LEU A 266 -10.49 -24.13 -5.77
CA LEU A 266 -9.97 -23.63 -4.49
C LEU A 266 -10.63 -22.32 -4.03
N GLY A 267 -11.20 -21.54 -4.95
CA GLY A 267 -11.90 -20.29 -4.64
C GLY A 267 -13.30 -20.49 -4.04
N ASN A 268 -14.06 -21.47 -4.54
CA ASN A 268 -15.48 -21.64 -4.15
C ASN A 268 -15.73 -22.88 -3.28
N ASP A 269 -14.88 -23.90 -3.42
CA ASP A 269 -15.10 -25.24 -2.89
C ASP A 269 -14.00 -25.64 -1.90
N PHE A 270 -13.32 -24.64 -1.31
CA PHE A 270 -12.16 -24.84 -0.44
C PHE A 270 -12.44 -25.85 0.68
N ASP A 271 -13.54 -25.69 1.40
CA ASP A 271 -13.90 -26.55 2.54
C ASP A 271 -14.05 -28.02 2.14
N LEU A 272 -14.62 -28.27 0.95
CA LEU A 272 -14.76 -29.62 0.38
C LEU A 272 -13.39 -30.19 0.03
N ILE A 273 -12.58 -29.43 -0.71
CA ILE A 273 -11.24 -29.83 -1.14
C ILE A 273 -10.37 -30.16 0.08
N TYR A 274 -10.43 -29.32 1.12
CA TYR A 274 -9.66 -29.49 2.34
C TYR A 274 -10.01 -30.79 3.06
N GLN A 275 -11.30 -31.09 3.23
CA GLN A 275 -11.74 -32.33 3.86
C GLN A 275 -11.33 -33.56 3.05
N ASP A 276 -11.47 -33.50 1.72
CA ASP A 276 -11.08 -34.59 0.84
C ASP A 276 -9.58 -34.90 0.90
N ILE A 277 -8.74 -33.86 0.96
CA ILE A 277 -7.29 -34.03 1.15
C ILE A 277 -7.01 -34.73 2.49
N LEU A 278 -7.61 -34.23 3.58
CA LEU A 278 -7.42 -34.84 4.90
C LEU A 278 -7.87 -36.29 4.94
N ASP A 279 -9.06 -36.58 4.40
CA ASP A 279 -9.62 -37.93 4.36
C ASP A 279 -8.76 -38.89 3.55
N TYR A 280 -8.27 -38.45 2.39
CA TYR A 280 -7.37 -39.24 1.56
C TYR A 280 -6.04 -39.52 2.26
N CYS A 281 -5.50 -38.51 2.97
CA CYS A 281 -4.22 -38.60 3.65
C CYS A 281 -4.26 -39.42 4.95
N LYS A 282 -5.44 -39.77 5.51
CA LYS A 282 -5.58 -40.64 6.69
C LYS A 282 -4.90 -42.02 6.55
N ARG A 283 -4.66 -42.47 5.33
CA ARG A 283 -3.97 -43.73 5.05
C ARG A 283 -2.47 -43.70 5.35
N TYR A 284 -1.89 -42.52 5.54
CA TYR A 284 -0.48 -42.36 5.86
C TYR A 284 -0.31 -42.14 7.37
N ASP A 285 0.61 -42.90 7.97
CA ASP A 285 1.03 -42.71 9.36
C ASP A 285 2.14 -41.65 9.46
N LYS A 286 1.84 -40.45 8.95
CA LYS A 286 2.76 -39.30 8.90
C LYS A 286 2.01 -37.99 9.07
N PRO A 287 2.63 -36.95 9.66
CA PRO A 287 2.04 -35.62 9.68
C PRO A 287 1.83 -35.07 8.26
N ILE A 288 0.76 -34.30 8.07
CA ILE A 288 0.36 -33.75 6.77
C ILE A 288 0.75 -32.28 6.71
N VAL A 289 1.35 -31.85 5.61
CA VAL A 289 1.62 -30.43 5.32
C VAL A 289 0.82 -30.04 4.08
N ILE A 290 -0.06 -29.06 4.21
CA ILE A 290 -0.88 -28.57 3.09
C ILE A 290 -0.38 -27.19 2.69
N ASP A 291 0.28 -27.11 1.54
CA ASP A 291 0.72 -25.86 0.92
C ASP A 291 -0.39 -25.31 0.00
N CYS A 292 -1.04 -24.22 0.41
CA CYS A 292 -2.12 -23.58 -0.34
C CYS A 292 -2.17 -22.06 -0.15
N ALA A 293 -2.31 -21.29 -1.23
CA ALA A 293 -2.49 -19.83 -1.14
C ALA A 293 -3.94 -19.42 -0.78
N GLN A 294 -4.90 -20.31 -0.97
CA GLN A 294 -6.34 -20.02 -0.94
C GLN A 294 -7.01 -20.35 0.40
N PHE A 295 -6.26 -20.55 1.49
CA PHE A 295 -6.87 -20.74 2.83
C PHE A 295 -7.82 -19.61 3.22
N HIS A 296 -7.62 -18.39 2.69
CA HIS A 296 -8.52 -17.26 2.90
C HIS A 296 -9.93 -17.45 2.28
N CYS A 297 -10.13 -18.47 1.43
CA CYS A 297 -11.41 -18.86 0.84
C CYS A 297 -12.23 -19.82 1.73
N VAL A 298 -11.69 -20.26 2.88
CA VAL A 298 -12.43 -21.11 3.81
C VAL A 298 -13.72 -20.42 4.28
N LYS A 299 -14.84 -21.14 4.22
CA LYS A 299 -16.15 -20.63 4.66
C LYS A 299 -16.35 -20.91 6.14
N GLU A 300 -16.01 -22.12 6.58
CA GLU A 300 -16.09 -22.58 7.97
C GLU A 300 -14.68 -22.77 8.57
N PRO A 301 -14.04 -21.75 9.16
CA PRO A 301 -12.68 -21.87 9.72
C PRO A 301 -12.50 -22.99 10.76
N SER A 302 -13.59 -23.43 11.40
CA SER A 302 -13.61 -24.52 12.39
C SER A 302 -13.19 -25.88 11.82
N ILE A 303 -13.20 -26.05 10.49
CA ILE A 303 -12.76 -27.28 9.84
C ILE A 303 -11.25 -27.46 9.87
N LEU A 304 -10.49 -26.36 10.00
CA LEU A 304 -9.04 -26.35 9.91
C LEU A 304 -8.41 -27.10 11.08
N LYS A 305 -7.43 -27.97 10.77
CA LYS A 305 -6.80 -28.90 11.72
C LYS A 305 -5.35 -28.57 11.97
N GLY A 306 -4.85 -28.93 13.15
CA GLY A 306 -3.46 -28.82 13.55
C GLY A 306 -3.00 -27.38 13.63
N LYS A 307 -1.82 -27.09 13.06
CA LYS A 307 -1.19 -25.77 13.06
C LYS A 307 -1.52 -24.98 11.80
N MET A 308 -1.75 -23.68 11.94
CA MET A 308 -1.77 -22.72 10.84
C MET A 308 -0.46 -21.93 10.81
N VAL A 309 0.16 -21.82 9.65
CA VAL A 309 1.36 -21.02 9.37
C VAL A 309 1.04 -20.06 8.24
N ILE A 310 1.07 -18.76 8.52
CA ILE A 310 0.76 -17.70 7.54
C ILE A 310 2.02 -16.88 7.30
N MET A 311 2.53 -16.93 6.07
CA MET A 311 3.67 -16.12 5.65
C MET A 311 3.27 -14.64 5.55
N ARG A 312 4.03 -13.77 6.21
CA ARG A 312 3.76 -12.32 6.29
C ARG A 312 4.87 -11.47 5.70
N THR A 313 5.51 -11.98 4.65
CA THR A 313 6.36 -11.16 3.77
C THR A 313 5.53 -10.00 3.21
N SER A 314 6.16 -8.83 3.14
CA SER A 314 5.58 -7.60 2.62
C SER A 314 5.09 -7.78 1.19
N ILE A 315 4.06 -7.02 0.82
CA ILE A 315 3.48 -7.12 -0.51
C ILE A 315 4.46 -6.62 -1.58
N ASP A 316 5.26 -5.60 -1.27
CA ASP A 316 6.33 -5.12 -2.16
C ASP A 316 7.35 -6.24 -2.45
N ASN A 317 7.81 -6.96 -1.42
CA ASN A 317 8.74 -8.07 -1.59
C ASN A 317 8.11 -9.26 -2.31
N CYS A 318 6.85 -9.59 -2.00
CA CYS A 318 6.10 -10.61 -2.71
C CYS A 318 6.01 -10.28 -4.21
N TYR A 319 5.64 -9.04 -4.55
CA TYR A 319 5.53 -8.55 -5.91
C TYR A 319 6.88 -8.64 -6.64
N GLN A 320 7.95 -8.11 -6.05
CA GLN A 320 9.28 -8.14 -6.67
C GLN A 320 9.78 -9.57 -6.88
N ARG A 321 9.55 -10.48 -5.93
CA ARG A 321 9.92 -11.90 -6.07
C ARG A 321 9.14 -12.58 -7.21
N CYS A 322 7.88 -12.22 -7.43
CA CYS A 322 7.14 -12.72 -8.59
C CYS A 322 7.75 -12.23 -9.91
N LEU A 323 8.09 -10.94 -10.02
CA LEU A 323 8.73 -10.40 -11.23
C LEU A 323 10.08 -11.08 -11.50
N ASN A 324 10.92 -11.17 -10.48
CA ASN A 324 12.25 -11.79 -10.60
C ASN A 324 12.15 -13.28 -11.00
N ARG A 325 11.17 -14.00 -10.45
CA ARG A 325 10.91 -15.40 -10.82
C ARG A 325 10.47 -15.52 -12.28
N TYR A 326 9.55 -14.66 -12.73
CA TYR A 326 9.08 -14.66 -14.11
C TYR A 326 10.24 -14.42 -15.09
N GLN A 327 11.08 -13.42 -14.84
CA GLN A 327 12.26 -13.15 -15.68
C GLN A 327 13.24 -14.33 -15.70
N LYS A 328 13.38 -15.05 -14.57
CA LYS A 328 14.26 -16.23 -14.49
C LYS A 328 13.69 -17.42 -15.28
N GLU A 329 12.38 -17.63 -15.22
CA GLU A 329 11.69 -18.71 -15.94
C GLU A 329 11.56 -18.40 -17.45
N HIS A 330 11.56 -17.12 -17.82
CA HIS A 330 11.45 -16.63 -19.19
C HIS A 330 12.62 -15.70 -19.55
N PRO A 331 13.86 -16.21 -19.68
CA PRO A 331 15.06 -15.38 -19.88
C PRO A 331 15.06 -14.54 -21.17
N ASN A 332 14.21 -14.90 -22.14
CA ASN A 332 14.07 -14.21 -23.42
C ASN A 332 12.78 -13.35 -23.50
N CYS A 333 12.08 -13.11 -22.38
CA CYS A 333 10.87 -12.28 -22.42
C CYS A 333 11.18 -10.85 -22.87
N SER A 334 10.31 -10.30 -23.71
CA SER A 334 10.34 -8.89 -24.09
C SER A 334 9.96 -7.98 -22.92
N GLN A 335 10.29 -6.70 -23.04
CA GLN A 335 9.88 -5.69 -22.05
C GLN A 335 8.35 -5.53 -21.99
N GLU A 336 7.65 -5.73 -23.11
CA GLU A 336 6.19 -5.68 -23.20
C GLU A 336 5.56 -6.83 -22.39
N GLU A 337 6.01 -8.07 -22.61
CA GLU A 337 5.54 -9.22 -21.84
C GLU A 337 5.80 -9.09 -20.33
N LEU A 338 6.96 -8.53 -19.96
CA LEU A 338 7.27 -8.25 -18.57
C LEU A 338 6.34 -7.18 -17.98
N ASN A 339 6.04 -6.13 -18.73
CA ASN A 339 5.12 -5.08 -18.30
C ASN A 339 3.69 -5.62 -18.14
N ASP A 340 3.24 -6.49 -19.05
CA ASP A 340 1.93 -7.13 -18.97
C ASP A 340 1.82 -8.05 -17.74
N TYR A 341 2.85 -8.87 -17.50
CA TYR A 341 2.94 -9.68 -16.28
C TYR A 341 2.95 -8.80 -15.03
N ALA A 342 3.76 -7.74 -15.03
CA ALA A 342 3.87 -6.81 -13.91
C ALA A 342 2.56 -6.10 -13.62
N ASN A 343 1.82 -5.69 -14.65
CA ASN A 343 0.49 -5.08 -14.53
C ASN A 343 -0.54 -6.06 -13.99
N HIS A 344 -0.59 -7.28 -14.51
CA HIS A 344 -1.46 -8.34 -13.98
C HIS A 344 -1.16 -8.61 -12.50
N LYS A 345 0.12 -8.65 -12.11
CA LYS A 345 0.53 -8.89 -10.72
C LYS A 345 0.26 -7.76 -9.74
N LYS A 346 -0.05 -6.53 -10.19
CA LYS A 346 -0.50 -5.46 -9.28
C LYS A 346 -1.76 -5.81 -8.50
N SER A 347 -2.55 -6.77 -8.96
CA SER A 347 -3.72 -7.27 -8.22
C SER A 347 -3.38 -7.82 -6.83
N ILE A 348 -2.11 -8.19 -6.57
CA ILE A 348 -1.64 -8.60 -5.25
C ILE A 348 -1.88 -7.53 -4.16
N TYR A 349 -1.78 -6.24 -4.52
CA TYR A 349 -2.06 -5.10 -3.63
C TYR A 349 -3.55 -4.94 -3.31
N LYS A 350 -4.43 -5.71 -3.94
CA LYS A 350 -5.85 -5.81 -3.59
C LYS A 350 -6.13 -7.11 -2.85
N TRP A 351 -5.58 -8.23 -3.32
CA TRP A 351 -5.87 -9.56 -2.78
C TRP A 351 -5.38 -9.77 -1.35
N TYR A 352 -4.26 -9.15 -0.94
CA TYR A 352 -3.73 -9.34 0.40
C TYR A 352 -4.67 -8.91 1.52
N LYS A 353 -5.60 -7.97 1.26
CA LYS A 353 -6.65 -7.59 2.22
C LYS A 353 -7.53 -8.79 2.59
N GLY A 354 -7.73 -9.75 1.69
CA GLY A 354 -8.39 -11.02 1.98
C GLY A 354 -7.59 -11.89 2.95
N SER A 355 -6.26 -11.93 2.81
CA SER A 355 -5.37 -12.62 3.76
C SER A 355 -5.38 -11.96 5.13
N ASN A 356 -5.39 -10.62 5.21
CA ASN A 356 -5.49 -9.91 6.49
C ASN A 356 -6.80 -10.25 7.23
N ARG A 357 -7.95 -10.21 6.52
CA ARG A 357 -9.24 -10.64 7.11
C ARG A 357 -9.23 -12.10 7.58
N PHE A 358 -8.60 -12.99 6.81
CA PHE A 358 -8.46 -14.39 7.21
C PHE A 358 -7.58 -14.54 8.47
N LEU A 359 -6.48 -13.81 8.51
CA LEU A 359 -5.52 -13.84 9.59
C LEU A 359 -6.16 -13.35 10.91
N GLU A 360 -6.96 -12.28 10.87
CA GLU A 360 -7.75 -11.82 12.02
C GLU A 360 -8.74 -12.88 12.52
N LYS A 361 -9.44 -13.57 11.60
CA LYS A 361 -10.35 -14.67 11.98
C LYS A 361 -9.60 -15.80 12.68
N ILE A 362 -8.45 -16.20 12.14
CA ILE A 362 -7.61 -17.23 12.74
C ILE A 362 -7.12 -16.79 14.12
N ASP A 363 -6.68 -15.54 14.27
CA ASP A 363 -6.17 -15.00 15.54
C ASP A 363 -7.23 -15.00 16.66
N GLN A 364 -8.52 -14.86 16.30
CA GLN A 364 -9.63 -14.93 17.25
C GLN A 364 -10.06 -16.34 17.65
N MET A 365 -9.64 -17.38 16.91
CA MET A 365 -10.02 -18.76 17.22
C MET A 365 -9.35 -19.28 18.50
N ASN A 366 -10.11 -19.99 19.34
CA ASN A 366 -9.51 -20.72 20.46
C ASN A 366 -9.01 -22.09 19.99
N LYS A 367 -7.90 -22.56 20.56
CA LYS A 367 -7.44 -23.93 20.33
C LYS A 367 -8.50 -24.91 20.82
N VAL A 368 -8.91 -25.83 19.96
CA VAL A 368 -9.86 -26.89 20.28
C VAL A 368 -9.07 -28.17 20.53
N LYS A 369 -9.18 -28.74 21.74
CA LYS A 369 -8.62 -30.06 22.02
C LYS A 369 -9.33 -31.10 21.15
N SER A 370 -8.58 -31.99 20.49
CA SER A 370 -9.19 -33.12 19.79
C SER A 370 -9.99 -33.97 20.79
N LYS A 371 -11.14 -34.48 20.35
CA LYS A 371 -11.98 -35.39 21.13
C LYS A 371 -11.49 -36.82 21.01
#